data_AF-A0A7Y5T5E2-F1
#
_entry.id   AF-A0A7Y5T5E2-F1
#
_cell.length_a   1.000
_cell.length_b   1.000
_cell.length_c   1.000
_cell.angle_alpha   90.00
_cell.angle_beta   90.00
_cell.angle_gamma   90.00
#
_symmetry.space_group_name_H-M   'P 1'
#
loop_
_entity.id
_entity.type
_entity.pdbx_description
1 polymer ?
#
loop_
_entity_poly.entity_id
_entity_poly.type
_entity_poly.pdbx_seq_one_letter_code
_entity_poly.pdbx_strand_id
1 'polypeptide(L)'
;YARLLPGAVGDEARRNLWRLARAALRGSGGSLFLDVSLTGGSAGLVRPLDTDLLVDGLTTYGGRRLVRHEGPGTDLFDVPDPATCRLQVDFPTGEPHA
;
A
#
# COMPACT_ATOMS: atom_id res chain seq x y z
N TYR A 1 4.86 -0.63 8.35
CA TYR A 1 3.59 -1.32 8.11
C TYR A 1 2.46 -0.30 8.20
N ALA A 2 1.53 -0.29 7.24
CA ALA A 2 0.35 0.58 7.26
C ALA A 2 -0.90 -0.24 6.91
N ARG A 3 -1.83 -0.36 7.87
CA ARG A 3 -3.09 -1.07 7.71
C ARG A 3 -4.19 -0.10 7.28
N LEU A 4 -4.85 -0.38 6.16
CA LEU A 4 -6.00 0.31 5.55
C LEU A 4 -5.86 1.81 5.29
N LEU A 5 -4.75 2.43 5.69
CA LEU A 5 -4.45 3.83 5.51
C LEU A 5 -4.61 4.31 4.05
N PRO A 6 -4.15 3.58 3.01
CA PRO A 6 -4.30 4.04 1.63
C PRO A 6 -5.76 4.23 1.20
N GLY A 7 -6.69 3.43 1.75
CA GLY A 7 -8.12 3.52 1.43
C GLY A 7 -8.86 4.55 2.29
N ALA A 8 -8.31 4.88 3.46
CA ALA A 8 -8.85 5.92 4.36
C ALA A 8 -8.55 7.36 3.87
N VAL A 9 -7.57 7.53 2.97
CA VAL A 9 -7.16 8.86 2.48
C VAL A 9 -7.52 9.07 1.00
N GLY A 10 -7.78 10.33 0.64
CA GLY A 10 -8.02 10.74 -0.76
C GLY A 10 -6.82 10.56 -1.67
N ASP A 11 -7.02 10.66 -2.98
CA ASP A 11 -5.98 10.41 -3.98
C ASP A 11 -4.75 11.33 -3.81
N GLU A 12 -4.98 12.60 -3.48
CA GLU A 12 -3.88 13.54 -3.21
C GLU A 12 -3.07 13.16 -1.98
N ALA A 13 -3.74 12.86 -0.87
CA ALA A 13 -3.08 12.40 0.34
C ALA A 13 -2.34 11.08 0.11
N ARG A 14 -2.89 10.17 -0.71
CA ARG A 14 -2.23 8.92 -1.11
C ARG A 14 -0.96 9.16 -1.91
N ARG A 15 -0.97 10.11 -2.87
CA ARG A 15 0.25 10.54 -3.58
C ARG A 15 1.32 11.07 -2.62
N ASN A 16 0.90 11.85 -1.62
CA ASN A 16 1.82 12.34 -0.59
C ASN A 16 2.36 11.22 0.30
N LEU A 17 1.56 10.20 0.63
CA LEU A 17 2.03 9.00 1.33
C LEU A 17 3.15 8.30 0.56
N TRP A 18 3.04 8.17 -0.77
CA TRP A 18 4.09 7.56 -1.59
C TRP A 18 5.37 8.37 -1.63
N ARG A 19 5.25 9.70 -1.74
CA ARG A 19 6.41 10.61 -1.64
C ARG A 19 7.11 10.47 -0.29
N LEU A 20 6.34 10.43 0.81
CA LEU A 20 6.87 10.25 2.16
C LEU A 20 7.54 8.89 2.32
N ALA A 21 6.92 7.81 1.84
CA ALA A 21 7.51 6.47 1.87
C ALA A 21 8.83 6.43 1.09
N ARG A 22 8.87 6.99 -0.13
CA ARG A 22 10.09 7.08 -0.91
C ARG A 22 11.18 7.87 -0.19
N ALA A 23 10.83 9.02 0.39
CA ALA A 23 11.79 9.87 1.10
C ALA A 23 12.34 9.18 2.35
N ALA A 24 11.47 8.55 3.14
CA ALA A 24 11.84 7.85 4.38
C ALA A 24 12.69 6.59 4.14
N LEU A 25 12.46 5.91 3.03
CA LEU A 25 13.18 4.68 2.65
C LEU A 25 14.37 4.96 1.71
N ARG A 26 14.65 6.24 1.41
CA ARG A 26 15.76 6.63 0.55
C ARG A 26 17.08 6.35 1.26
N GLY A 27 17.99 5.66 0.58
CA GLY A 27 19.36 5.45 1.07
C GLY A 27 19.55 4.16 1.89
N SER A 28 18.50 3.63 2.52
CA SER A 28 18.57 2.40 3.32
C SER A 28 18.17 1.14 2.58
N GLY A 29 17.42 1.25 1.48
CA GLY A 29 16.90 0.09 0.76
C GLY A 29 15.90 -0.68 1.62
N GLY A 30 14.69 -0.15 1.76
CA GLY A 30 13.70 -0.69 2.70
C GLY A 30 12.37 -1.04 2.04
N SER A 31 11.51 -1.74 2.78
CA SER A 31 10.22 -2.20 2.28
C SER A 31 9.06 -1.50 2.97
N LEU A 32 8.05 -1.15 2.18
CA LEU A 32 6.75 -0.71 2.63
C LEU A 32 5.79 -1.90 2.65
N PHE A 33 5.16 -2.13 3.80
CA PHE A 33 4.14 -3.17 3.96
C PHE A 33 2.77 -2.51 4.13
N LEU A 34 1.84 -2.85 3.25
CA LEU A 34 0.46 -2.35 3.23
C LEU A 34 -0.52 -3.50 3.41
N ASP A 35 -1.65 -3.20 4.04
CA ASP A 35 -2.84 -4.03 4.04
C ASP A 35 -3.99 -3.15 3.56
N VAL A 36 -4.67 -3.53 2.48
CA VAL A 36 -5.76 -2.73 1.88
C VAL A 36 -7.02 -3.57 1.75
N SER A 37 -8.17 -2.93 1.96
CA SER A 37 -9.46 -3.60 1.75
C SER A 37 -9.87 -3.48 0.28
N LEU A 38 -10.29 -4.60 -0.28
CA LEU A 38 -10.85 -4.67 -1.64
C LEU A 38 -12.35 -4.38 -1.65
N THR A 39 -12.99 -4.40 -0.47
CA THR A 39 -14.44 -4.22 -0.30
C THR A 39 -14.81 -2.92 0.43
N GLY A 40 -13.83 -2.25 1.06
CA GLY A 40 -14.02 -1.04 1.87
C GLY A 40 -14.16 -1.30 3.38
N GLY A 41 -14.08 -2.56 3.82
CA GLY A 41 -14.23 -2.95 5.21
C GLY A 41 -15.64 -2.72 5.76
N SER A 42 -15.85 -3.02 7.04
CA SER A 42 -17.21 -3.06 7.62
C SER A 42 -17.75 -1.69 8.05
N ALA A 43 -16.85 -0.72 8.33
CA ALA A 43 -17.20 0.53 8.99
C ALA A 43 -17.34 1.75 8.06
N GLY A 44 -17.15 1.60 6.74
CA GLY A 44 -17.28 2.69 5.77
C GLY A 44 -16.23 3.80 5.88
N LEU A 45 -15.18 3.62 6.70
CA LEU A 45 -14.07 4.58 6.87
C LEU A 45 -13.01 4.46 5.78
N VAL A 46 -13.06 3.38 5.00
CA VAL A 46 -12.04 3.01 4.02
C VAL A 46 -12.76 2.77 2.71
N ARG A 47 -12.25 3.36 1.63
CA ARG A 47 -12.75 3.04 0.29
C ARG A 47 -12.16 1.73 -0.20
N PRO A 48 -12.94 0.92 -0.94
CA PRO A 48 -12.36 -0.19 -1.69
C PRO A 48 -11.28 0.37 -2.63
N LEU A 49 -10.15 -0.33 -2.71
CA LEU A 49 -9.06 0.04 -3.59
C LEU A 49 -8.86 -1.01 -4.67
N ASP A 50 -8.69 -0.53 -5.89
CA ASP A 50 -8.11 -1.30 -6.97
C ASP A 50 -6.62 -1.50 -6.70
N THR A 51 -6.20 -2.76 -6.59
CA THR A 51 -4.82 -3.11 -6.26
C THR A 51 -3.88 -2.80 -7.42
N ASP A 52 -4.32 -2.89 -8.67
CA ASP A 52 -3.47 -2.58 -9.82
C ASP A 52 -3.20 -1.08 -9.90
N LEU A 53 -4.20 -0.22 -9.62
CA LEU A 53 -4.00 1.23 -9.49
C LEU A 53 -3.07 1.58 -8.32
N LEU A 54 -3.16 0.84 -7.21
CA LEU A 54 -2.29 1.02 -6.06
C LEU A 54 -0.83 0.70 -6.42
N VAL A 55 -0.61 -0.41 -7.11
CA VAL A 55 0.69 -0.87 -7.61
C VAL A 55 1.29 0.12 -8.60
N ASP A 56 0.50 0.62 -9.56
CA ASP A 56 0.95 1.60 -10.53
C ASP A 56 1.40 2.91 -9.84
N GLY A 57 0.59 3.38 -8.89
CA GLY A 57 0.95 4.53 -8.06
C GLY A 57 2.27 4.33 -7.33
N LEU A 58 2.43 3.22 -6.61
CA LEU A 58 3.66 2.90 -5.87
C LEU A 58 4.88 2.79 -6.80
N THR A 59 4.71 2.18 -7.98
CA THR A 59 5.77 2.01 -8.98
C THR A 59 6.24 3.35 -9.54
N THR A 60 5.29 4.27 -9.80
CA THR A 60 5.55 5.64 -10.22
C THR A 60 6.44 6.40 -9.23
N TYR A 61 6.31 6.13 -7.94
CA TYR A 61 7.14 6.74 -6.89
C TYR A 61 8.42 5.95 -6.54
N GLY A 62 8.80 4.98 -7.38
CA GLY A 62 10.05 4.23 -7.26
C GLY A 62 9.94 2.94 -6.45
N GLY A 63 8.74 2.49 -6.12
CA GLY A 63 8.52 1.14 -5.60
C GLY A 63 8.91 0.09 -6.63
N ARG A 64 9.52 -1.00 -6.17
CA ARG A 64 10.00 -2.15 -6.96
C ARG A 64 9.69 -3.44 -6.21
N ARG A 65 9.80 -4.58 -6.91
CA ARG A 65 9.62 -5.94 -6.34
C ARG A 65 8.37 -6.04 -5.47
N LEU A 66 7.21 -5.99 -6.12
CA LEU A 66 5.92 -6.02 -5.43
C LEU A 66 5.49 -7.47 -5.18
N VAL A 67 5.24 -7.81 -3.92
CA VAL A 67 4.63 -9.10 -3.54
C VAL A 67 3.21 -8.81 -3.07
N ARG A 68 2.24 -9.43 -3.73
CA ARG A 68 0.81 -9.29 -3.41
C ARG A 68 0.25 -10.62 -2.90
N HIS A 69 -0.53 -10.54 -1.83
CA HIS A 69 -1.28 -11.66 -1.29
C HIS A 69 -2.71 -11.21 -1.03
N GLU A 70 -3.63 -11.70 -1.84
CA GLU A 70 -5.07 -11.48 -1.68
C GLU A 70 -5.67 -12.60 -0.84
N GLY A 71 -6.63 -12.26 0.01
CA GLY A 71 -7.31 -13.23 0.87
C GLY A 71 -8.05 -12.56 2.02
N PRO A 72 -8.58 -13.36 2.96
CA PRO A 72 -9.25 -12.82 4.13
C PRO A 72 -8.28 -12.09 5.05
N GLY A 73 -8.77 -11.02 5.67
CA GLY A 73 -8.04 -10.18 6.61
C GLY A 73 -8.94 -9.63 7.71
N THR A 74 -8.52 -8.53 8.32
CA THR A 74 -9.31 -7.80 9.31
C THR A 74 -9.24 -6.31 9.03
N ASP A 75 -10.32 -5.60 9.37
CA ASP A 75 -10.37 -4.15 9.24
C ASP A 75 -9.72 -3.41 10.43
N LEU A 76 -9.92 -2.10 10.52
CA LEU A 76 -9.35 -1.26 11.59
C LEU A 76 -9.94 -1.54 12.98
N PHE A 77 -11.11 -2.17 13.04
CA PHE A 77 -11.81 -2.54 14.28
C PHE A 77 -11.70 -4.04 14.56
N ASP A 78 -10.74 -4.72 13.92
CA ASP A 78 -10.53 -6.17 14.00
C ASP A 78 -11.77 -6.99 13.58
N VAL A 79 -12.66 -6.41 12.76
CA VAL A 79 -13.77 -7.13 12.14
C VAL A 79 -13.23 -7.90 10.94
N PRO A 80 -13.62 -9.18 10.74
CA PRO A 80 -13.23 -9.94 9.57
C PRO A 80 -13.59 -9.22 8.26
N ASP A 81 -12.60 -9.04 7.39
CA ASP A 81 -12.80 -8.56 6.01
C ASP A 81 -12.59 -9.76 5.07
N PRO A 82 -13.60 -10.14 4.27
CA PRO A 82 -13.50 -11.30 3.39
C PRO A 82 -12.49 -11.12 2.26
N ALA A 83 -12.11 -9.88 1.92
CA ALA A 83 -11.23 -9.59 0.80
C ALA A 83 -10.32 -8.39 1.08
N THR A 84 -9.10 -8.70 1.52
CA THR A 84 -7.99 -7.75 1.61
C THR A 84 -6.86 -8.13 0.66
N CYS A 85 -5.97 -7.18 0.40
CA CYS A 85 -4.70 -7.41 -0.25
C CYS A 85 -3.57 -6.92 0.65
N ARG A 86 -2.65 -7.83 1.00
CA ARG A 86 -1.37 -7.49 1.62
C ARG A 86 -0.34 -7.27 0.53
N LEU A 87 0.28 -6.10 0.56
CA LEU A 87 1.28 -5.70 -0.42
C LEU A 87 2.60 -5.40 0.29
N GLN A 88 3.67 -6.04 -0.14
CA GLN A 88 5.04 -5.62 0.16
C GLN A 88 5.62 -4.93 -1.08
N VAL A 89 6.21 -3.76 -0.89
CA VAL A 89 6.89 -3.00 -1.95
C VAL A 89 8.26 -2.59 -1.47
N ASP A 90 9.30 -2.96 -2.22
CA ASP A 90 10.66 -2.59 -1.92
C ASP A 90 11.00 -1.23 -2.55
N PHE A 91 11.66 -0.37 -1.80
CA PHE A 91 12.22 0.90 -2.29
C PHE A 91 13.74 0.77 -2.29
N PRO A 92 14.35 0.42 -3.43
CA PRO A 92 15.79 0.19 -3.48
C PRO A 92 16.57 1.48 -3.27
N THR A 93 17.76 1.33 -2.70
CA THR A 93 18.85 2.31 -2.79
C THR A 93 19.19 2.50 -4.26
N GLY A 94 19.28 3.73 -4.77
CA GLY A 94 19.44 3.98 -6.23
C GLY A 94 20.70 3.33 -6.81
N GLU A 95 20.82 2.97 -8.10
CA GLU A 95 19.88 2.78 -9.21
C GLU A 95 19.82 1.27 -9.57
N PRO A 96 18.79 0.77 -10.28
CA PRO A 96 18.99 -0.43 -11.09
C PRO A 96 19.95 -0.06 -12.24
N HIS A 97 21.22 -0.44 -12.11
CA HIS A 97 22.17 -0.40 -13.22
C HIS A 97 21.98 -1.69 -14.05
N ALA A 98 21.17 -1.62 -15.10
CA ALA A 98 21.22 -2.45 -16.31
C ALA A 98 20.19 -1.94 -17.33
#